data_AF-A0A9X9XQ94-F1
#
_entry.id   AF-A0A9X9XQ94-F1
#
_cell.length_a   1.000
_cell.length_b   1.000
_cell.length_c   1.000
_cell.angle_alpha   90.00
_cell.angle_beta   90.00
_cell.angle_gamma   90.00
#
_symmetry.space_group_name_H-M   'P 1'
#
loop_
_entity.id
_entity.type
_entity.pdbx_description
1 polymer ?
#
loop_
_entity_poly.entity_id
_entity_poly.type
_entity_poly.pdbx_seq_one_letter_code
_entity_poly.pdbx_strand_id
1 'polypeptide(L)'
;MLKSAGLTPKDVTLVNLRPQEMLPALAAGSIDAIDTWEPHIANAKKALGEAVAELDTTGTYSETFNIVVTRPYLDANPALVEKFIASLIDAEVWMKAHPDEAITVVADAVGMKRDDLAPIWADYVYRVRLDDRLIEILKTHSAWRLESGNHPPGAVMPDFSKVVVAEPLKKVDPARVTLSWK
;
A
#
# COMPACT_ATOMS: atom_id res chain seq x y z
N MET A 1 -7.18 13.15 -1.30
CA MET A 1 -6.97 14.36 -2.13
C MET A 1 -8.17 15.32 -2.15
N LEU A 2 -9.36 14.94 -2.62
CA LEU A 2 -10.49 15.90 -2.68
C LEU A 2 -10.80 16.56 -1.34
N LYS A 3 -10.91 15.76 -0.27
CA LYS A 3 -11.18 16.24 1.09
C LYS A 3 -10.13 17.24 1.61
N SER A 4 -8.84 17.05 1.29
CA SER A 4 -7.78 17.98 1.71
C SER A 4 -7.84 19.31 0.97
N ALA A 5 -8.49 19.35 -0.20
CA ALA A 5 -8.80 20.56 -0.95
C ALA A 5 -10.20 21.13 -0.63
N GLY A 6 -10.93 20.57 0.34
CA GLY A 6 -12.30 20.98 0.67
C GLY A 6 -13.34 20.60 -0.38
N LEU A 7 -13.01 19.67 -1.29
CA LEU A 7 -13.88 19.19 -2.36
C LEU A 7 -14.54 17.85 -2.01
N THR A 8 -15.62 17.57 -2.72
CA THR A 8 -16.39 16.34 -2.66
C THR A 8 -16.40 15.63 -4.02
N PRO A 9 -16.80 14.35 -4.09
CA PRO A 9 -16.99 13.67 -5.39
C PRO A 9 -17.99 14.35 -6.34
N LYS A 10 -18.82 15.28 -5.86
CA LYS A 10 -19.76 16.05 -6.69
C LYS A 10 -19.09 17.22 -7.43
N ASP A 11 -17.90 17.61 -7.00
CA ASP A 11 -17.14 18.71 -7.58
C ASP A 11 -16.24 18.26 -8.73
N VAL A 12 -16.26 16.95 -9.05
CA VAL A 12 -15.46 16.34 -10.12
C VAL A 12 -16.30 15.32 -10.90
N THR A 13 -15.87 14.99 -12.11
CA THR A 13 -16.42 13.85 -12.86
C THR A 13 -15.51 12.65 -12.68
N LEU A 14 -15.99 11.61 -11.98
CA LEU A 14 -15.23 10.37 -11.80
C LEU A 14 -15.38 9.48 -13.04
N VAL A 15 -14.24 9.13 -13.65
CA VAL A 15 -14.17 8.22 -14.79
C VAL A 15 -13.43 6.95 -14.36
N ASN A 16 -14.14 5.82 -14.31
CA ASN A 16 -13.54 4.55 -13.93
C ASN A 16 -12.83 3.92 -15.14
N LEU A 17 -11.50 3.93 -15.10
CA LEU A 17 -10.64 3.30 -16.09
C LEU A 17 -9.72 2.29 -15.41
N ARG A 18 -9.29 1.27 -16.15
CA ARG A 18 -8.21 0.41 -15.71
C ARG A 18 -6.87 1.16 -15.85
N PRO A 19 -5.85 0.87 -15.02
CA PRO A 19 -4.58 1.61 -15.04
C PRO A 19 -3.93 1.71 -16.43
N GLN A 20 -4.01 0.67 -17.26
CA GLN A 20 -3.46 0.66 -18.61
C GLN A 20 -4.20 1.58 -19.60
N GLU A 21 -5.43 1.99 -19.27
CA GLU A 21 -6.27 2.88 -20.09
C GLU A 21 -6.08 4.36 -19.70
N MET A 22 -5.56 4.63 -18.50
CA MET A 22 -5.44 5.97 -17.94
C MET A 22 -4.47 6.87 -18.71
N LEU A 23 -3.27 6.38 -19.05
CA LEU A 23 -2.29 7.18 -19.81
C LEU A 23 -2.80 7.55 -21.21
N PRO A 24 -3.31 6.61 -22.05
CA PRO A 24 -3.89 6.98 -23.34
C PRO A 24 -5.04 7.98 -23.22
N ALA A 25 -5.92 7.84 -22.23
CA ALA A 25 -7.03 8.75 -22.00
C ALA A 25 -6.56 10.16 -21.61
N LEU A 26 -5.55 10.25 -20.73
CA LEU A 26 -4.93 11.51 -20.33
C LEU A 26 -4.23 12.18 -21.52
N ALA A 27 -3.43 11.42 -22.29
CA ALA A 27 -2.74 11.91 -23.48
C ALA A 27 -3.69 12.43 -24.57
N ALA A 28 -4.87 11.81 -24.69
CA ALA A 28 -5.92 12.22 -25.61
C ALA A 28 -6.77 13.40 -25.11
N GLY A 29 -6.57 13.86 -23.86
CA GLY A 29 -7.39 14.90 -23.24
C GLY A 29 -8.82 14.46 -22.95
N SER A 30 -9.08 13.15 -22.84
CA SER A 30 -10.40 12.61 -22.48
C SER A 30 -10.67 12.67 -20.97
N ILE A 31 -9.61 12.84 -20.17
CA ILE A 31 -9.62 13.06 -18.72
C ILE A 31 -8.54 14.08 -18.38
N ASP A 32 -8.73 14.83 -17.29
CA ASP A 32 -7.81 15.90 -16.88
C ASP A 32 -6.73 15.43 -15.87
N ALA A 33 -6.98 14.31 -15.19
CA ALA A 33 -6.10 13.77 -14.16
C ALA A 33 -6.26 12.25 -14.03
N ILE A 34 -5.21 11.60 -13.53
CA ILE A 34 -5.20 10.18 -13.18
C ILE A 34 -4.80 10.02 -11.72
N ASP A 35 -5.39 9.03 -11.04
CA ASP A 35 -5.06 8.65 -9.66
C ASP A 35 -4.83 7.13 -9.66
N THR A 36 -3.57 6.72 -9.51
CA THR A 36 -3.13 5.32 -9.65
C THR A 36 -1.75 5.12 -8.99
N TRP A 37 -1.22 3.90 -9.03
CA TRP A 37 0.04 3.51 -8.41
C TRP A 37 1.17 3.31 -9.44
N GLU A 38 2.40 3.13 -8.96
CA GLU A 38 3.55 2.87 -9.82
C GLU A 38 3.54 1.47 -10.47
N PRO A 39 4.02 1.32 -11.72
CA PRO A 39 4.79 2.28 -12.51
C PRO A 39 3.93 3.21 -13.38
N HIS A 40 2.60 3.24 -13.20
CA HIS A 40 1.72 3.96 -14.12
C HIS A 40 1.93 5.47 -14.07
N ILE A 41 2.21 6.03 -12.89
CA ILE A 41 2.53 7.45 -12.71
C ILE A 41 3.86 7.82 -13.37
N ALA A 42 4.93 7.05 -13.11
CA ALA A 42 6.22 7.25 -13.76
C ALA A 42 6.12 7.15 -15.30
N ASN A 43 5.36 6.19 -15.82
CA ASN A 43 5.13 6.04 -17.25
C ASN A 43 4.39 7.24 -17.85
N ALA A 44 3.39 7.79 -17.15
CA ALA A 44 2.67 8.98 -17.63
C ALA A 44 3.58 10.21 -17.67
N LYS A 45 4.38 10.44 -16.63
CA LYS A 45 5.36 11.53 -16.58
C LYS A 45 6.40 11.41 -17.69
N LYS A 46 6.92 10.20 -17.92
CA LYS A 46 7.89 9.92 -18.99
C LYS A 46 7.30 10.16 -20.39
N ALA A 47 6.04 9.79 -20.60
CA ALA A 47 5.39 9.91 -21.90
C ALA A 47 4.94 11.34 -22.22
N LEU A 48 4.48 12.10 -21.21
CA LEU A 48 3.85 13.42 -21.40
C LEU A 48 4.75 14.60 -21.03
N GLY A 49 5.85 14.36 -20.31
CA GLY A 49 6.84 15.40 -19.97
C GLY A 49 6.22 16.58 -19.23
N GLU A 50 6.51 17.79 -19.68
CA GLU A 50 6.02 19.04 -19.07
C GLU A 50 4.50 19.25 -19.21
N ALA A 51 3.81 18.45 -20.02
CA ALA A 51 2.35 18.54 -20.16
C ALA A 51 1.58 18.00 -18.94
N VAL A 52 2.27 17.32 -18.02
CA VAL A 52 1.69 16.81 -16.77
C VAL A 52 2.54 17.22 -15.58
N ALA A 53 1.88 17.39 -14.44
CA ALA A 53 2.53 17.56 -13.16
C ALA A 53 1.97 16.53 -12.18
N GLU A 54 2.85 15.99 -11.35
CA GLU A 54 2.44 15.13 -10.23
C GLU A 54 2.07 16.02 -9.04
N LEU A 55 0.97 15.68 -8.38
CA LEU A 55 0.57 16.34 -7.14
C LEU A 55 1.27 15.65 -5.97
N ASP A 56 1.93 16.43 -5.11
CA ASP A 56 2.51 15.89 -3.88
C ASP A 56 1.38 15.45 -2.94
N THR A 57 1.29 14.14 -2.74
CA THR A 57 0.29 13.51 -1.85
C THR A 57 0.90 13.05 -0.52
N THR A 58 2.13 13.46 -0.22
CA THR A 58 2.81 13.12 1.03
C THR A 58 1.94 13.48 2.23
N GLY A 59 1.69 12.51 3.10
CA GLY A 59 0.84 12.69 4.28
C GLY A 59 -0.68 12.73 4.01
N THR A 60 -1.11 12.70 2.74
CA THR A 60 -2.54 12.66 2.37
C THR A 60 -3.10 11.25 2.38
N TYR A 61 -2.30 10.27 1.97
CA TYR A 61 -2.66 8.87 1.91
C TYR A 61 -1.46 8.00 2.32
N SER A 62 -1.73 6.81 2.84
CA SER A 62 -0.70 5.81 3.10
C SER A 62 -1.28 4.43 2.82
N GLU A 63 -0.65 3.71 1.90
CA GLU A 63 -0.95 2.31 1.68
C GLU A 63 -0.09 1.42 2.60
N THR A 64 -0.67 0.30 3.04
CA THR A 64 0.03 -0.71 3.83
C THR A 64 -0.15 -2.06 3.18
N PHE A 65 0.94 -2.81 3.02
CA PHE A 65 0.89 -4.19 2.56
C PHE A 65 0.71 -5.12 3.77
N ASN A 66 -0.46 -5.77 3.84
CA ASN A 66 -0.85 -6.58 4.98
C ASN A 66 -0.76 -8.07 4.64
N ILE A 67 -0.01 -8.83 5.45
CA ILE A 67 -0.04 -10.30 5.40
C ILE A 67 -1.31 -10.78 6.11
N VAL A 68 -2.15 -11.50 5.38
CA VAL A 68 -3.42 -12.02 5.89
C VAL A 68 -3.46 -13.53 5.72
N VAL A 69 -3.84 -14.22 6.78
CA VAL A 69 -4.10 -15.67 6.79
C VAL A 69 -5.45 -15.93 7.44
N THR A 70 -6.07 -17.07 7.12
CA THR A 70 -7.29 -17.49 7.81
C THR A 70 -6.95 -17.96 9.22
N ARG A 71 -7.89 -17.77 10.17
CA ARG A 71 -7.72 -18.27 11.54
C ARG A 71 -7.43 -19.80 11.58
N PRO A 72 -8.18 -20.66 10.87
CA PRO A 72 -7.88 -22.10 10.87
C PRO A 72 -6.48 -22.43 10.36
N TYR A 73 -5.97 -21.70 9.36
CA TYR A 73 -4.61 -21.91 8.88
C TYR A 73 -3.56 -21.52 9.91
N LEU A 74 -3.74 -20.38 10.58
CA LEU A 74 -2.86 -19.91 11.64
C LEU A 74 -2.81 -20.91 12.80
N ASP A 75 -3.97 -21.39 13.24
CA ASP A 75 -4.08 -22.31 14.38
C ASP A 75 -3.45 -23.68 14.05
N ALA A 76 -3.58 -24.15 12.81
CA ALA A 76 -2.99 -25.40 12.35
C ALA A 76 -1.48 -25.30 12.05
N ASN A 77 -0.96 -24.11 11.70
CA ASN A 77 0.40 -23.92 11.21
C ASN A 77 1.19 -22.82 11.94
N PRO A 78 1.15 -22.71 13.29
CA PRO A 78 1.74 -21.58 14.00
C PRO A 78 3.25 -21.46 13.77
N ALA A 79 3.97 -22.59 13.81
CA ALA A 79 5.42 -22.62 13.59
C ALA A 79 5.82 -22.23 12.16
N LEU A 80 4.98 -22.55 11.16
CA LEU A 80 5.24 -22.17 9.77
C LEU A 80 5.01 -20.66 9.57
N VAL A 81 3.96 -20.10 10.19
CA VAL A 81 3.71 -18.65 10.16
C VAL A 81 4.84 -17.89 10.85
N GLU A 82 5.33 -18.37 12.00
CA GLU A 82 6.48 -17.77 12.69
C GLU A 82 7.75 -17.80 11.80
N LYS A 83 8.04 -18.94 11.16
CA LYS A 83 9.16 -19.04 10.19
C LYS A 83 9.01 -18.10 9.00
N PHE A 84 7.81 -17.98 8.45
CA PHE A 84 7.53 -17.07 7.34
C PHE A 84 7.79 -15.61 7.74
N ILE A 85 7.33 -15.19 8.92
CA ILE A 85 7.58 -13.84 9.45
C ILE A 85 9.07 -13.60 9.69
N ALA A 86 9.79 -14.58 10.24
CA ALA A 86 11.24 -14.49 10.42
C ALA A 86 11.96 -14.29 9.08
N SER A 87 11.59 -15.05 8.04
CA SER A 87 12.15 -14.88 6.70
C SER A 87 11.84 -13.52 6.07
N LEU A 88 10.69 -12.92 6.35
CA LEU A 88 10.39 -11.54 5.93
C LEU A 88 11.29 -10.52 6.64
N ILE A 89 11.60 -10.74 7.92
CA ILE A 89 12.52 -9.88 8.68
C ILE A 89 13.95 -10.03 8.16
N ASP A 90 14.39 -11.26 7.85
CA ASP A 90 15.69 -11.52 7.24
C ASP A 90 15.81 -10.81 5.88
N ALA A 91 14.77 -10.89 5.05
CA ALA A 91 14.71 -10.19 3.78
C ALA A 91 14.76 -8.67 3.96
N GLU A 92 14.00 -8.11 4.91
CA GLU A 92 14.06 -6.69 5.24
C GLU A 92 15.48 -6.24 5.62
N VAL A 93 16.15 -6.99 6.51
CA VAL A 93 17.50 -6.67 6.98
C VAL A 93 18.49 -6.74 5.81
N TRP A 94 18.40 -7.78 4.99
CA TRP A 94 19.25 -7.95 3.82
C TRP A 94 19.02 -6.82 2.80
N MET A 95 17.77 -6.49 2.48
CA MET A 95 17.46 -5.41 1.54
C MET A 95 18.00 -4.06 1.98
N LYS A 96 18.01 -3.79 3.29
CA LYS A 96 18.59 -2.56 3.86
C LYS A 96 20.11 -2.53 3.75
N ALA A 97 20.76 -3.69 3.88
CA ALA A 97 22.22 -3.82 3.74
C ALA A 97 22.68 -3.84 2.27
N HIS A 98 21.79 -4.24 1.35
CA HIS A 98 22.10 -4.46 -0.07
C HIS A 98 21.08 -3.77 -1.00
N PRO A 99 20.88 -2.44 -0.92
CA PRO A 99 19.80 -1.76 -1.64
C PRO A 99 19.88 -1.90 -3.17
N ASP A 100 21.07 -1.77 -3.77
CA ASP A 100 21.23 -1.89 -5.23
C ASP A 100 20.93 -3.28 -5.77
N GLU A 101 21.32 -4.31 -5.01
CA GLU A 101 21.06 -5.71 -5.35
C GLU A 101 19.58 -6.03 -5.14
N ALA A 102 18.99 -5.55 -4.04
CA ALA A 102 17.57 -5.69 -3.75
C ALA A 102 16.68 -5.11 -4.85
N ILE A 103 17.01 -3.91 -5.37
CA ILE A 103 16.28 -3.33 -6.50
C ILE A 103 16.33 -4.27 -7.70
N THR A 104 17.49 -4.83 -8.02
CA THR A 104 17.65 -5.76 -9.15
C THR A 104 16.80 -7.02 -8.95
N VAL A 105 16.90 -7.67 -7.79
CA VAL A 105 16.13 -8.87 -7.45
C VAL A 105 14.62 -8.62 -7.51
N VAL A 106 14.16 -7.49 -6.96
CA VAL A 106 12.73 -7.15 -6.97
C VAL A 106 12.27 -6.81 -8.39
N ALA A 107 13.03 -6.02 -9.15
CA ALA A 107 12.72 -5.67 -10.53
C ALA A 107 12.52 -6.92 -11.40
N ASP A 108 13.45 -7.89 -11.30
CA ASP A 108 13.35 -9.17 -12.01
C ASP A 108 12.12 -9.97 -11.57
N ALA A 109 11.85 -10.04 -10.26
CA ALA A 109 10.72 -10.79 -9.71
C ALA A 109 9.35 -10.22 -10.13
N VAL A 110 9.24 -8.89 -10.25
CA VAL A 110 7.97 -8.23 -10.64
C VAL A 110 7.88 -7.97 -12.15
N GLY A 111 8.91 -8.32 -12.93
CA GLY A 111 8.96 -8.09 -14.37
C GLY A 111 9.05 -6.60 -14.76
N MET A 112 9.66 -5.78 -13.90
CA MET A 112 9.89 -4.36 -14.15
C MET A 112 11.35 -4.13 -14.54
N LYS A 113 11.64 -3.11 -15.37
CA LYS A 113 13.03 -2.73 -15.61
C LYS A 113 13.59 -2.09 -14.34
N ARG A 114 14.84 -2.42 -14.00
CA ARG A 114 15.55 -1.80 -12.89
C ARG A 114 15.51 -0.26 -12.97
N ASP A 115 15.67 0.31 -14.16
CA ASP A 115 15.67 1.76 -14.37
C ASP A 115 14.31 2.41 -14.15
N ASP A 116 13.22 1.64 -14.16
CA ASP A 116 11.88 2.12 -13.82
C ASP A 116 11.59 1.96 -12.31
N LEU A 117 12.14 0.92 -11.65
CA LEU A 117 11.97 0.68 -10.20
C LEU A 117 12.90 1.52 -9.32
N ALA A 118 14.16 1.68 -9.73
CA ALA A 118 15.17 2.35 -8.91
C ALA A 118 14.78 3.78 -8.49
N PRO A 119 14.16 4.62 -9.36
CA PRO A 119 13.76 5.98 -8.97
C PRO A 119 12.69 6.04 -7.89
N ILE A 120 11.79 5.04 -7.83
CA ILE A 120 10.66 4.99 -6.90
C ILE A 120 10.94 4.12 -5.67
N TRP A 121 12.13 3.52 -5.56
CA TRP A 121 12.47 2.59 -4.48
C TRP A 121 12.30 3.21 -3.09
N ALA A 122 12.62 4.50 -2.96
CA ALA A 122 12.55 5.25 -1.71
C ALA A 122 11.11 5.60 -1.29
N ASP A 123 10.13 5.48 -2.20
CA ASP A 123 8.72 5.71 -1.89
C ASP A 123 8.14 4.56 -1.05
N TYR A 124 8.82 3.41 -1.03
CA TYR A 124 8.45 2.24 -0.26
C TYR A 124 9.21 2.15 1.06
N VAL A 125 8.47 1.85 2.14
CA VAL A 125 9.06 1.52 3.44
C VAL A 125 9.02 0.00 3.64
N TYR A 126 10.13 -0.66 3.30
CA TYR A 126 10.32 -2.09 3.58
C TYR A 126 10.59 -2.28 5.08
N ARG A 127 9.51 -2.49 5.84
CA ARG A 127 9.58 -2.77 7.28
C ARG A 127 8.42 -3.66 7.75
N VAL A 128 8.76 -4.82 8.28
CA VAL A 128 7.83 -5.70 9.00
C VAL A 128 7.59 -5.13 10.39
N ARG A 129 6.36 -4.70 10.66
CA ARG A 129 5.91 -4.19 11.98
C ARG A 129 4.40 -4.27 12.14
N LEU A 130 3.95 -4.24 13.38
CA LEU A 130 2.58 -3.95 13.77
C LEU A 130 2.58 -2.81 14.79
N ASP A 131 2.10 -1.64 14.39
CA ASP A 131 2.07 -0.45 15.22
C ASP A 131 0.74 0.29 15.12
N ASP A 132 0.53 1.30 15.99
CA ASP A 132 -0.70 2.07 15.99
C ASP A 132 -0.96 2.80 14.66
N ARG A 133 0.10 3.17 13.92
CA ARG A 133 -0.03 3.81 12.59
C ARG A 133 -0.74 2.90 11.60
N LEU A 134 -0.42 1.60 11.56
CA LEU A 134 -1.16 0.63 10.74
C LEU A 134 -2.67 0.71 11.04
N ILE A 135 -3.03 0.87 12.30
CA ILE A 135 -4.41 0.84 12.74
C ILE A 135 -5.13 2.11 12.36
N GLU A 136 -4.49 3.26 12.57
CA GLU A 136 -5.00 4.55 12.13
C GLU A 136 -5.30 4.53 10.62
N ILE A 137 -4.41 3.95 9.83
CA ILE A 137 -4.60 3.75 8.38
C ILE A 137 -5.81 2.83 8.11
N LEU A 138 -5.87 1.66 8.74
CA LEU A 138 -6.98 0.71 8.55
C LEU A 138 -8.34 1.30 8.97
N LYS A 139 -8.38 2.06 10.06
CA LYS A 139 -9.58 2.80 10.51
C LYS A 139 -9.97 3.88 9.51
N THR A 140 -9.00 4.63 8.99
CA THR A 140 -9.23 5.68 8.00
C THR A 140 -9.82 5.09 6.71
N HIS A 141 -9.23 4.00 6.21
CA HIS A 141 -9.74 3.29 5.03
C HIS A 141 -11.12 2.69 5.27
N SER A 142 -11.37 2.13 6.45
CA SER A 142 -12.67 1.58 6.81
C SER A 142 -13.74 2.66 6.92
N ALA A 143 -13.42 3.81 7.52
CA ALA A 143 -14.32 4.95 7.59
C ALA A 143 -14.69 5.46 6.19
N TRP A 144 -13.69 5.67 5.32
CA TRP A 144 -13.94 6.05 3.93
C TRP A 144 -14.80 5.02 3.19
N ARG A 145 -14.56 3.73 3.40
CA ARG A 145 -15.31 2.65 2.76
C ARG A 145 -16.77 2.65 3.21
N LEU A 146 -17.04 2.92 4.49
CA LEU A 146 -18.39 3.07 5.05
C LEU A 146 -19.08 4.34 4.51
N GLU A 147 -18.40 5.47 4.52
CA GLU A 147 -18.93 6.76 4.04
C GLU A 147 -19.28 6.73 2.55
N SER A 148 -18.45 6.05 1.74
CA SER A 148 -18.68 5.91 0.29
C SER A 148 -19.75 4.89 -0.09
N GLY A 149 -20.22 4.07 0.86
CA GLY A 149 -21.13 2.96 0.59
C GLY A 149 -20.48 1.79 -0.16
N ASN A 150 -19.16 1.80 -0.38
CA ASN A 150 -18.41 0.74 -1.07
C ASN A 150 -18.16 -0.46 -0.14
N HIS A 151 -19.19 -0.96 0.52
CA HIS A 151 -19.10 -2.04 1.49
C HIS A 151 -20.30 -2.99 1.40
N PRO A 152 -20.17 -4.25 1.89
CA PRO A 152 -21.31 -5.15 1.99
C PRO A 152 -22.43 -4.58 2.87
N PRO A 153 -23.71 -4.95 2.63
CA PRO A 153 -24.82 -4.54 3.48
C PRO A 153 -24.57 -4.89 4.96
N GLY A 154 -24.87 -3.95 5.85
CA GLY A 154 -24.70 -4.13 7.30
C GLY A 154 -23.25 -4.10 7.80
N ALA A 155 -22.27 -3.79 6.95
CA ALA A 155 -20.90 -3.60 7.41
C ALA A 155 -20.81 -2.45 8.43
N VAL A 156 -19.99 -2.64 9.46
CA VAL A 156 -19.68 -1.67 10.51
C VAL A 156 -18.16 -1.55 10.65
N MET A 157 -17.69 -0.55 11.40
CA MET A 157 -16.27 -0.40 11.70
C MET A 157 -15.71 -1.69 12.32
N PRO A 158 -14.67 -2.31 11.73
CA PRO A 158 -14.07 -3.50 12.30
C PRO A 158 -13.45 -3.24 13.66
N ASP A 159 -13.60 -4.20 14.56
CA ASP A 159 -12.81 -4.27 15.78
C ASP A 159 -11.43 -4.85 15.46
N PHE A 160 -10.48 -3.97 15.13
CA PHE A 160 -9.13 -4.39 14.72
C PHE A 160 -8.37 -5.17 15.78
N SER A 161 -8.75 -5.06 17.06
CA SER A 161 -8.16 -5.88 18.14
C SER A 161 -8.46 -7.38 17.97
N LYS A 162 -9.56 -7.71 17.29
CA LYS A 162 -9.97 -9.09 17.00
C LYS A 162 -9.44 -9.64 15.68
N VAL A 163 -9.04 -8.74 14.78
CA VAL A 163 -8.56 -9.08 13.43
C VAL A 163 -7.03 -9.15 13.39
N VAL A 164 -6.34 -8.22 14.04
CA VAL A 164 -4.87 -8.16 14.03
C VAL A 164 -4.30 -9.14 15.06
N VAL A 165 -3.59 -10.15 14.58
CA VAL A 165 -2.97 -11.17 15.42
C VAL A 165 -1.47 -10.90 15.57
N ALA A 166 -1.10 -10.21 16.65
CA ALA A 166 0.30 -9.83 16.83
C ALA A 166 1.22 -10.92 17.42
N GLU A 167 0.66 -12.01 17.97
CA GLU A 167 1.47 -13.01 18.68
C GLU A 167 2.57 -13.65 17.84
N PRO A 168 2.34 -14.05 16.56
CA PRO A 168 3.41 -14.61 15.74
C PRO A 168 4.59 -13.65 15.56
N LEU A 169 4.33 -12.38 15.23
CA LEU A 169 5.40 -11.38 15.10
C LEU A 169 6.06 -11.09 16.45
N LYS A 170 5.29 -10.99 17.53
CA LYS A 170 5.82 -10.73 18.88
C LYS A 170 6.77 -11.82 19.36
N LYS A 171 6.54 -13.09 18.99
CA LYS A 171 7.44 -14.20 19.31
C LYS A 171 8.75 -14.14 18.52
N VAL A 172 8.70 -13.70 17.26
CA VAL A 172 9.88 -13.60 16.40
C VAL A 172 10.72 -12.38 16.80
N ASP A 173 10.09 -11.22 16.94
CA ASP A 173 10.75 -9.97 17.34
C ASP A 173 9.72 -9.03 18.03
N PRO A 174 9.71 -8.97 19.37
CA PRO A 174 8.75 -8.18 20.12
C PRO A 174 8.91 -6.67 19.93
N ALA A 175 10.10 -6.18 19.55
CA ALA A 175 10.34 -4.75 19.35
C ALA A 175 9.60 -4.20 18.10
N ARG A 176 9.10 -5.10 17.24
CA ARG A 176 8.31 -4.76 16.04
C ARG A 176 6.82 -4.66 16.31
N VAL A 177 6.38 -4.86 17.55
CA VAL A 177 4.97 -4.79 17.96
C VAL A 177 4.79 -3.66 18.97
N THR A 178 4.16 -2.56 18.54
CA THR A 178 3.92 -1.37 19.36
C THR A 178 2.45 -0.94 19.27
N LEU A 179 1.54 -1.90 19.45
CA LEU A 179 0.09 -1.67 19.48
C LEU A 179 -0.36 -1.26 20.89
N SER A 180 -1.09 -0.16 21.00
CA SER A 180 -1.50 0.47 22.27
C SER A 180 -2.61 -0.25 23.04
N TRP A 181 -3.38 -1.14 22.40
CA TRP A 181 -4.53 -1.83 23.03
C TRP A 181 -4.21 -3.23 23.57
N LYS A 182 -2.92 -3.58 23.67
CA LYS A 182 -2.47 -4.86 24.20
C LYS A 182 -1.77 -4.69 25.55
#